data_AF-A0A180H1K7-F1
#
_entry.id   AF-A0A180H1K7-F1
#
_cell.length_a   1.000
_cell.length_b   1.000
_cell.length_c   1.000
_cell.angle_alpha   90.00
_cell.angle_beta   90.00
_cell.angle_gamma   90.00
#
_symmetry.space_group_name_H-M   'P 1'
#
loop_
_entity.id
_entity.type
_entity.pdbx_description
1 polymer ?
#
loop_
_entity_poly.entity_id
_entity_poly.type
_entity_poly.pdbx_seq_one_letter_code
_entity_poly.pdbx_strand_id
1 'polypeptide(L)'
;MFCSTFHQFCAIATKLKKSPNSKARFIEICRETQCQKPHNVEHDVPTWWNSTYLQLLSIVRCENAIVTWQCDKQFGTPRNLQVNQEDLDLAADLVQILKPFYKMTLQLSMKALDRVAEVVVMIDQITATLSAVIANKDGQYPAALRNACCFGLQITNKYYLLTDCAPIYRIAMGRPFLRV
;
A
#
# COMPACT_ATOMS: atom_id res chain seq x y z
N MET A 1 12.15 -7.14 -8.12
CA MET A 1 11.74 -7.65 -6.80
C MET A 1 10.26 -7.36 -6.55
N PHE A 2 9.83 -6.10 -6.39
CA PHE A 2 8.41 -5.77 -6.11
C PHE A 2 7.35 -6.39 -7.03
N CYS A 3 7.53 -6.38 -8.36
CA CYS A 3 6.53 -6.93 -9.28
C CYS A 3 6.22 -8.42 -9.04
N SER A 4 7.21 -9.21 -8.60
CA SER A 4 7.00 -10.65 -8.36
C SER A 4 6.16 -10.87 -7.11
N THR A 5 6.51 -10.18 -6.02
CA THR A 5 5.81 -10.25 -4.73
C THR A 5 4.35 -9.80 -4.84
N PHE A 6 4.09 -8.66 -5.51
CA PHE A 6 2.72 -8.20 -5.74
C PHE A 6 1.92 -9.16 -6.63
N HIS A 7 2.56 -9.76 -7.64
CA HIS A 7 1.90 -10.76 -8.48
C HIS A 7 1.44 -11.97 -7.66
N GLN A 8 2.27 -12.46 -6.73
CA GLN A 8 1.94 -13.56 -5.84
C GLN A 8 0.77 -13.21 -4.91
N PHE A 9 0.77 -12.02 -4.28
CA PHE A 9 -0.33 -11.57 -3.43
C PHE A 9 -1.65 -11.46 -4.20
N CYS A 10 -1.62 -10.89 -5.40
CA CYS A 10 -2.79 -10.84 -6.29
C CYS A 10 -3.28 -12.23 -6.68
N ALA A 11 -2.37 -13.19 -6.91
CA ALA A 11 -2.73 -14.56 -7.21
C ALA A 11 -3.42 -15.26 -6.02
N ILE A 12 -2.91 -15.06 -4.80
CA ILE A 12 -3.53 -15.57 -3.55
C ILE A 12 -4.95 -15.00 -3.40
N ALA A 13 -5.09 -13.67 -3.47
CA ALA A 13 -6.39 -13.00 -3.36
C ALA A 13 -7.38 -13.49 -4.43
N THR A 14 -6.91 -13.64 -5.67
CA THR A 14 -7.73 -14.16 -6.78
C THR A 14 -8.19 -15.59 -6.53
N LYS A 15 -7.30 -16.46 -6.05
CA LYS A 15 -7.63 -17.86 -5.77
C LYS A 15 -8.67 -17.99 -4.66
N LEU A 16 -8.45 -17.28 -3.55
CA LEU A 16 -9.39 -17.26 -2.42
C LEU A 16 -10.75 -16.67 -2.81
N LYS A 17 -10.80 -15.73 -3.75
CA LYS A 17 -12.05 -15.21 -4.29
C LYS A 17 -12.78 -16.20 -5.20
N LYS A 18 -12.05 -16.87 -6.09
CA LYS A 18 -12.63 -17.74 -7.13
C LYS A 18 -13.03 -19.13 -6.64
N SER A 19 -12.42 -19.64 -5.56
CA SER A 19 -12.67 -20.98 -5.04
C SER A 19 -13.27 -20.94 -3.62
N PRO A 20 -14.59 -21.17 -3.47
CA PRO A 20 -15.25 -21.21 -2.17
C PRO A 20 -14.66 -22.27 -1.23
N ASN A 21 -14.31 -23.45 -1.75
CA ASN A 21 -13.72 -24.53 -0.95
C ASN A 21 -12.34 -24.14 -0.41
N SER A 22 -11.51 -23.54 -1.26
CA SER A 22 -10.19 -23.05 -0.86
C SER A 22 -10.30 -21.91 0.17
N LYS A 23 -11.30 -21.04 0.02
CA LYS A 23 -11.61 -19.99 1.00
C LYS A 23 -12.09 -20.54 2.33
N ALA A 24 -12.96 -21.55 2.32
CA ALA A 24 -13.43 -22.21 3.54
C ALA A 24 -12.25 -22.82 4.30
N ARG A 25 -11.37 -23.53 3.60
CA ARG A 25 -10.14 -24.09 4.18
C ARG A 25 -9.22 -23.01 4.74
N PHE A 26 -9.04 -21.91 4.02
CA PHE A 26 -8.26 -20.77 4.50
C PHE A 26 -8.84 -20.16 5.78
N ILE A 27 -10.17 -20.04 5.90
CA ILE A 27 -10.84 -19.52 7.09
C ILE A 27 -10.65 -20.46 8.29
N GLU A 28 -10.68 -21.79 8.09
CA GLU A 28 -10.36 -22.77 9.14
C GLU A 28 -8.93 -22.55 9.66
N ILE A 29 -7.95 -22.49 8.76
CA ILE A 29 -6.55 -22.23 9.11
C ILE A 29 -6.39 -20.88 9.81
N CYS A 30 -7.11 -19.83 9.39
CA CYS A 30 -7.11 -18.54 10.08
C CYS A 30 -7.60 -18.64 11.53
N ARG A 31 -8.57 -19.53 11.83
CA ARG A 31 -9.05 -19.76 13.20
C ARG A 31 -8.03 -20.55 14.01
N GLU A 32 -7.43 -21.58 13.42
CA GLU A 32 -6.40 -22.42 14.05
C GLU A 32 -5.15 -21.60 14.41
N THR A 33 -4.72 -20.73 13.50
CA THR A 33 -3.57 -19.81 13.68
C THR A 33 -3.93 -18.54 14.44
N GLN A 34 -5.17 -18.40 14.91
CA GLN A 34 -5.67 -17.25 15.68
C GLN A 34 -5.46 -15.89 14.97
N CYS A 35 -5.54 -15.87 13.64
CA CYS A 35 -5.44 -14.63 12.85
C CYS A 35 -6.56 -13.65 13.19
N GLN A 36 -6.26 -12.35 13.16
CA GLN A 36 -7.26 -11.31 13.39
C GLN A 36 -8.30 -11.27 12.26
N LYS A 37 -9.54 -10.94 12.60
CA LYS A 37 -10.63 -10.76 11.64
C LYS A 37 -10.47 -9.43 10.88
N PRO A 38 -11.04 -9.30 9.66
CA PRO A 38 -11.66 -10.36 8.87
C PRO A 38 -10.67 -11.40 8.30
N HIS A 39 -11.10 -12.66 8.24
CA HIS A 39 -10.36 -13.77 7.63
C HIS A 39 -10.49 -13.76 6.11
N ASN A 40 -10.07 -12.65 5.51
CA ASN A 40 -10.13 -12.42 4.07
C ASN A 40 -8.86 -11.68 3.64
N VAL A 41 -8.39 -12.02 2.43
CA VAL A 41 -7.35 -11.26 1.73
C VAL A 41 -8.05 -10.32 0.74
N GLU A 42 -7.80 -9.03 0.90
CA GLU A 42 -8.37 -8.01 0.03
C GLU A 42 -7.74 -8.05 -1.36
N HIS A 43 -8.50 -7.66 -2.38
CA HIS A 43 -8.05 -7.67 -3.75
C HIS A 43 -7.56 -6.29 -4.16
N ASP A 44 -6.41 -6.23 -4.83
CA ASP A 44 -5.93 -4.99 -5.42
C ASP A 44 -6.71 -4.64 -6.69
N VAL A 45 -7.30 -3.46 -6.75
CA VAL A 45 -8.14 -2.99 -7.85
C VAL A 45 -7.49 -1.73 -8.44
N PRO A 46 -6.99 -1.78 -9.69
CA PRO A 46 -6.21 -0.67 -10.26
C PRO A 46 -6.91 0.70 -10.25
N THR A 47 -8.24 0.71 -10.30
CA THR A 47 -9.03 1.94 -10.29
C THR A 47 -9.32 2.48 -8.89
N TRP A 48 -8.97 1.75 -7.84
CA TRP A 48 -9.25 2.14 -6.46
C TRP A 48 -7.96 2.44 -5.70
N TRP A 49 -7.72 3.72 -5.41
CA TRP A 49 -6.42 4.22 -4.94
C TRP A 49 -5.87 3.54 -3.68
N ASN A 50 -6.74 3.00 -2.83
CA ASN A 50 -6.37 2.40 -1.54
C ASN A 50 -6.36 0.87 -1.54
N SER A 51 -6.68 0.21 -2.65
CA SER A 51 -6.80 -1.26 -2.69
C SER A 51 -5.46 -1.96 -2.43
N THR A 52 -4.35 -1.41 -2.92
CA THR A 52 -3.02 -2.00 -2.75
C THR A 52 -2.63 -2.03 -1.27
N TYR A 53 -2.85 -0.92 -0.56
CA TYR A 53 -2.62 -0.85 0.89
C TYR A 53 -3.50 -1.84 1.65
N LEU A 54 -4.80 -1.93 1.30
CA LEU A 54 -5.73 -2.85 1.96
C LEU A 54 -5.37 -4.32 1.71
N GLN A 55 -4.92 -4.66 0.50
CA GLN A 55 -4.40 -5.99 0.18
C GLN A 55 -3.19 -6.31 1.05
N LEU A 56 -2.16 -5.45 1.06
CA LEU A 56 -0.96 -5.68 1.88
C LEU A 56 -1.30 -5.80 3.37
N LEU A 57 -2.17 -4.94 3.88
CA LEU A 57 -2.64 -5.00 5.27
C LEU A 57 -3.32 -6.33 5.59
N SER A 58 -4.13 -6.85 4.66
CA SER A 58 -4.80 -8.14 4.82
C SER A 58 -3.86 -9.34 4.73
N ILE A 59 -2.80 -9.25 3.90
CA ILE A 59 -1.75 -10.25 3.80
C ILE A 59 -0.99 -10.32 5.13
N VAL A 60 -0.50 -9.18 5.63
CA VAL A 60 0.22 -9.10 6.92
C VAL A 60 -0.67 -9.58 8.08
N ARG A 61 -1.96 -9.25 8.07
CA ARG A 61 -2.91 -9.71 9.10
C ARG A 61 -3.07 -11.23 9.14
N CYS A 62 -3.02 -11.88 7.97
CA CYS A 62 -3.26 -13.31 7.82
C CYS A 62 -1.98 -14.09 7.47
N GLU A 63 -0.81 -13.55 7.79
CA GLU A 63 0.50 -14.07 7.40
C GLU A 63 0.67 -15.55 7.75
N ASN A 64 0.49 -15.90 9.01
CA ASN A 64 0.60 -17.29 9.51
C ASN A 64 -0.34 -18.25 8.78
N ALA A 65 -1.57 -17.79 8.49
CA ALA A 65 -2.53 -18.59 7.77
C ALA A 65 -2.15 -18.77 6.29
N ILE A 66 -1.59 -17.74 5.65
CA ILE A 66 -1.13 -17.80 4.26
C ILE A 66 0.04 -18.79 4.13
N VAL A 67 1.02 -18.71 5.01
CA VAL A 67 2.18 -19.63 5.03
C VAL A 67 1.75 -21.08 5.19
N THR A 68 0.74 -21.33 6.01
CA THR A 68 0.21 -22.69 6.21
C THR A 68 -0.65 -23.14 5.03
N TRP A 69 -1.56 -22.28 4.56
CA TRP A 69 -2.51 -22.60 3.48
C TRP A 69 -1.80 -22.81 2.13
N GLN A 70 -0.73 -22.08 1.83
CA GLN A 70 -0.01 -22.22 0.55
C GLN A 70 0.66 -23.60 0.39
N CYS A 71 0.93 -24.30 1.50
CA CYS A 71 1.48 -25.65 1.53
C CYS A 71 0.42 -26.75 1.46
N ASP A 72 -0.87 -26.40 1.49
CA ASP A 72 -1.98 -27.37 1.41
C ASP A 72 -1.98 -28.08 0.04
N LYS A 73 -1.97 -29.42 0.06
CA LYS A 73 -1.85 -30.24 -1.15
C LYS A 73 -3.05 -30.11 -2.10
N GLN A 74 -4.23 -29.79 -1.58
CA GLN A 74 -5.47 -29.73 -2.37
C GLN A 74 -5.81 -28.30 -2.76
N PHE A 75 -5.63 -27.35 -1.83
CA PHE A 75 -6.15 -25.99 -1.96
C PHE A 75 -5.08 -24.90 -2.02
N GLY A 76 -3.82 -25.21 -1.70
CA GLY A 76 -2.70 -24.25 -1.64
C GLY A 76 -2.23 -23.75 -3.01
N THR A 77 -1.31 -22.79 -3.05
CA THR A 77 -0.81 -22.22 -4.29
C THR A 77 0.26 -23.09 -4.96
N PRO A 78 0.38 -23.04 -6.30
CA PRO A 78 1.49 -23.70 -6.97
C PRO A 78 2.81 -23.05 -6.55
N ARG A 79 3.91 -23.82 -6.58
CA ARG A 79 5.23 -23.42 -6.02
C ARG A 79 5.76 -22.08 -6.57
N ASN A 80 5.50 -21.78 -7.84
CA ASN A 80 5.91 -20.53 -8.47
C ASN A 80 5.14 -19.29 -7.97
N LEU A 81 4.03 -19.49 -7.25
CA LEU A 81 3.19 -18.44 -6.67
C LEU A 81 3.19 -18.48 -5.14
N GLN A 82 4.08 -19.26 -4.53
CA GLN A 82 4.28 -19.25 -3.09
C GLN A 82 5.04 -18.00 -2.67
N VAL A 83 4.67 -17.48 -1.51
CA VAL A 83 5.29 -16.31 -0.88
C VAL A 83 6.26 -16.78 0.19
N ASN A 84 7.43 -16.16 0.26
CA ASN A 84 8.43 -16.46 1.27
C ASN A 84 8.35 -15.45 2.42
N GLN A 85 9.08 -15.70 3.50
CA GLN A 85 9.12 -14.78 4.65
C GLN A 85 9.60 -13.37 4.24
N GLU A 86 10.62 -13.29 3.39
CA GLU A 86 11.14 -12.01 2.88
C GLU A 86 10.07 -11.18 2.15
N ASP A 87 9.15 -11.85 1.42
CA ASP A 87 8.04 -11.19 0.74
C ASP A 87 7.05 -10.59 1.74
N LEU A 88 6.81 -11.29 2.84
CA LEU A 88 5.90 -10.90 3.92
C LEU A 88 6.50 -9.77 4.77
N ASP A 89 7.78 -9.85 5.09
CA ASP A 89 8.54 -8.78 5.75
C ASP A 89 8.50 -7.49 4.91
N LEU A 90 8.72 -7.63 3.59
CA LEU A 90 8.60 -6.51 2.66
C LEU A 90 7.18 -5.92 2.62
N ALA A 91 6.14 -6.76 2.70
CA ALA A 91 4.76 -6.30 2.79
C ALA A 91 4.50 -5.53 4.10
N ALA A 92 5.06 -5.98 5.22
CA ALA A 92 4.97 -5.30 6.50
C ALA A 92 5.62 -3.91 6.46
N ASP A 93 6.83 -3.81 5.88
CA ASP A 93 7.52 -2.54 5.69
C ASP A 93 6.70 -1.59 4.79
N LEU A 94 6.16 -2.09 3.68
CA LEU A 94 5.30 -1.31 2.79
C LEU A 94 4.04 -0.80 3.49
N VAL A 95 3.40 -1.62 4.33
CA VAL A 95 2.23 -1.20 5.11
C VAL A 95 2.59 -0.02 6.02
N GLN A 96 3.76 -0.04 6.66
CA GLN A 96 4.20 1.07 7.50
C GLN A 96 4.38 2.36 6.70
N ILE A 97 5.02 2.27 5.53
CA ILE A 97 5.29 3.42 4.65
C ILE A 97 3.99 4.00 4.06
N LEU A 98 3.05 3.14 3.65
CA LEU A 98 1.82 3.53 2.98
C LEU A 98 0.71 3.99 3.96
N LYS A 99 0.79 3.63 5.23
CA LYS A 99 -0.23 3.95 6.25
C LYS A 99 -0.54 5.45 6.38
N PRO A 100 0.45 6.37 6.38
CA PRO A 100 0.17 7.81 6.35
C PRO A 100 -0.64 8.23 5.11
N PHE A 101 -0.30 7.70 3.93
CA PHE A 101 -0.99 8.02 2.68
C PHE A 101 -2.43 7.52 2.68
N TYR A 102 -2.66 6.33 3.22
CA TYR A 102 -4.00 5.79 3.41
C TYR A 102 -4.86 6.70 4.31
N LYS A 103 -4.29 7.21 5.42
CA LYS A 103 -5.01 8.13 6.31
C LYS A 103 -5.37 9.44 5.60
N MET A 104 -4.44 10.01 4.84
CA MET A 104 -4.67 11.26 4.09
C MET A 104 -5.76 11.10 3.03
N THR A 105 -5.69 10.03 2.23
CA THR A 105 -6.71 9.76 1.19
C THR A 105 -8.09 9.47 1.79
N LEU A 106 -8.15 8.85 2.96
CA LEU A 106 -9.40 8.66 3.70
C LEU A 106 -9.98 10.01 4.15
N GLN A 107 -9.16 10.90 4.69
CA GLN A 107 -9.59 12.26 5.07
C GLN A 107 -10.15 13.05 3.86
N LEU A 108 -9.46 12.97 2.72
CA LEU A 108 -9.91 13.57 1.46
C LEU A 108 -11.26 13.03 1.01
N SER A 109 -11.46 11.71 1.12
CA SER A 109 -12.69 11.04 0.70
C SER A 109 -13.88 11.39 1.60
N MET A 110 -13.62 11.64 2.89
CA MET A 110 -14.67 11.92 3.88
C MET A 110 -15.11 13.39 3.92
N LYS A 111 -14.70 14.22 2.93
CA LYS A 111 -14.90 15.69 2.92
C LYS A 111 -14.39 16.38 4.19
N ALA A 112 -13.38 15.81 4.85
CA ALA A 112 -12.82 16.41 6.06
C ALA A 112 -11.85 17.57 5.76
N LEU A 113 -11.58 17.81 4.46
CA LEU A 113 -10.65 18.83 3.98
C LEU A 113 -11.41 19.76 3.05
N ASP A 114 -11.69 20.96 3.55
CA ASP A 114 -12.49 21.96 2.85
C ASP A 114 -11.60 23.00 2.13
N ARG A 115 -10.29 22.99 2.41
CA ARG A 115 -9.36 24.04 1.94
C ARG A 115 -8.22 23.46 1.12
N VAL A 116 -7.96 24.08 -0.03
CA VAL A 116 -6.81 23.76 -0.90
C VAL A 116 -5.47 23.84 -0.14
N ALA A 117 -5.35 24.73 0.84
CA ALA A 117 -4.15 24.84 1.68
C ALA A 117 -3.85 23.57 2.49
N GLU A 118 -4.87 22.81 2.90
CA GLU A 118 -4.67 21.58 3.67
C GLU A 118 -4.08 20.45 2.81
N VAL A 119 -4.32 20.51 1.49
CA VAL A 119 -3.69 19.59 0.52
C VAL A 119 -2.18 19.78 0.47
N VAL A 120 -1.68 21.01 0.63
CA VAL A 120 -0.24 21.31 0.68
C VAL A 120 0.41 20.61 1.86
N VAL A 121 -0.20 20.75 3.04
CA VAL A 121 0.29 20.11 4.27
C VAL A 121 0.37 18.60 4.10
N MET A 122 -0.60 17.97 3.42
CA MET A 122 -0.53 16.55 3.11
C MET A 122 0.63 16.22 2.17
N ILE A 123 0.85 17.01 1.11
CA ILE A 123 1.96 16.79 0.18
C ILE A 123 3.32 16.94 0.89
N ASP A 124 3.46 17.90 1.78
CA ASP A 124 4.67 18.09 2.59
C ASP A 124 4.89 16.88 3.53
N GLN A 125 3.83 16.38 4.17
CA GLN A 125 3.90 15.17 4.99
C GLN A 125 4.26 13.93 4.17
N ILE A 126 3.75 13.82 2.93
CA ILE A 126 4.11 12.73 2.01
C ILE A 126 5.61 12.80 1.68
N THR A 127 6.07 13.98 1.28
CA THR A 127 7.45 14.26 0.92
C THR A 127 8.40 13.98 2.08
N ALA A 128 8.02 14.38 3.29
CA ALA A 128 8.78 14.12 4.51
C ALA A 128 8.85 12.62 4.84
N THR A 129 7.73 11.90 4.71
CA THR A 129 7.68 10.44 4.95
C THR A 129 8.61 9.71 3.98
N LEU A 130 8.53 10.01 2.68
CA LEU A 130 9.41 9.41 1.67
C LEU A 130 10.87 9.75 1.91
N SER A 131 11.16 11.02 2.25
CA SER A 131 12.53 11.47 2.53
C SER A 131 13.15 10.77 3.75
N ALA A 132 12.36 10.54 4.80
CA ALA A 132 12.80 9.80 5.98
C ALA A 132 13.19 8.36 5.64
N VAL A 133 12.37 7.67 4.84
CA VAL A 133 12.66 6.30 4.37
C VAL A 133 13.90 6.27 3.49
N ILE A 134 14.08 7.25 2.60
CA ILE A 134 15.27 7.36 1.73
C ILE A 134 16.55 7.56 2.56
N ALA A 135 16.48 8.46 3.56
CA ALA A 135 17.59 8.74 4.47
C ALA A 135 17.97 7.50 5.29
N ASN A 136 17.01 6.64 5.62
CA ASN A 136 17.20 5.33 6.25
C ASN A 136 18.20 5.37 7.42
N LYS A 137 18.06 6.34 8.32
CA LYS A 137 19.04 6.61 9.37
C LYS A 137 19.31 5.40 10.27
N ASP A 138 18.28 4.60 10.49
CA ASP A 138 18.32 3.42 11.37
C ASP A 138 18.69 2.13 10.61
N GLY A 139 18.96 2.20 9.30
CA GLY A 139 19.30 1.04 8.48
C GLY A 139 18.15 0.04 8.27
N GLN A 140 16.93 0.38 8.68
CA GLN A 140 15.78 -0.52 8.74
C GLN A 140 15.27 -0.95 7.35
N TYR A 141 15.36 -0.07 6.33
CA TYR A 141 14.74 -0.34 5.04
C TYR A 141 15.73 -0.87 3.98
N PRO A 142 15.35 -1.90 3.21
CA PRO A 142 16.17 -2.44 2.12
C PRO A 142 16.33 -1.42 0.97
N ALA A 143 17.43 -1.56 0.21
CA ALA A 143 17.74 -0.69 -0.92
C ALA A 143 16.61 -0.62 -1.96
N ALA A 144 15.89 -1.73 -2.17
CA ALA A 144 14.75 -1.76 -3.07
C ALA A 144 13.65 -0.77 -2.64
N LEU A 145 13.29 -0.74 -1.35
CA LEU A 145 12.28 0.19 -0.82
C LEU A 145 12.73 1.63 -0.90
N ARG A 146 14.01 1.90 -0.63
CA ARG A 146 14.60 3.23 -0.76
C ARG A 146 14.51 3.74 -2.19
N ASN A 147 14.87 2.91 -3.16
CA ASN A 147 14.77 3.24 -4.58
C ASN A 147 13.31 3.48 -5.01
N ALA A 148 12.37 2.67 -4.50
CA ALA A 148 10.94 2.88 -4.74
C ALA A 148 10.46 4.21 -4.16
N CYS A 149 10.91 4.59 -2.96
CA CYS A 149 10.58 5.88 -2.34
C CYS A 149 11.20 7.06 -3.08
N CYS A 150 12.43 6.93 -3.61
CA CYS A 150 13.04 7.94 -4.49
C CYS A 150 12.17 8.19 -5.72
N PHE A 151 11.69 7.12 -6.36
CA PHE A 151 10.78 7.23 -7.50
C PHE A 151 9.43 7.85 -7.10
N GLY A 152 8.87 7.44 -5.96
CA GLY A 152 7.67 8.05 -5.39
C GLY A 152 7.83 9.56 -5.15
N LEU A 153 8.98 9.99 -4.64
CA LEU A 153 9.30 11.40 -4.40
C LEU A 153 9.38 12.20 -5.71
N GLN A 154 9.98 11.63 -6.76
CA GLN A 154 10.00 12.25 -8.09
C GLN A 154 8.59 12.45 -8.65
N ILE A 155 7.71 11.46 -8.48
CA ILE A 155 6.31 11.54 -8.88
C ILE A 155 5.58 12.63 -8.09
N THR A 156 5.71 12.64 -6.76
CA THR A 156 5.09 13.65 -5.91
C THR A 156 5.53 15.06 -6.31
N ASN A 157 6.84 15.27 -6.52
CA ASN A 157 7.37 16.56 -6.97
C ASN A 157 6.83 16.99 -8.34
N LYS A 158 6.73 16.05 -9.28
CA LYS A 158 6.15 16.32 -10.61
C LYS A 158 4.71 16.82 -10.49
N TYR A 159 3.87 16.15 -9.72
CA TYR A 159 2.48 16.54 -9.56
C TYR A 159 2.32 17.82 -8.71
N TYR A 160 3.14 17.99 -7.69
CA TYR A 160 3.15 19.22 -6.89
C TYR A 160 3.50 20.46 -7.73
N LEU A 161 4.48 20.35 -8.64
CA LEU A 161 4.81 21.43 -9.58
C LEU A 161 3.61 21.81 -10.47
N LEU A 162 2.84 20.82 -10.94
CA LEU A 162 1.62 21.08 -11.72
C LEU A 162 0.55 21.78 -10.87
N THR A 163 0.42 21.40 -9.60
CA THR A 163 -0.48 22.06 -8.65
C THR A 163 -0.06 23.51 -8.39
N ASP A 164 1.22 23.78 -8.17
CA ASP A 164 1.74 25.15 -7.95
C ASP A 164 1.57 26.08 -9.16
N CYS A 165 1.59 25.50 -10.37
CA CYS A 165 1.30 26.22 -11.61
C CYS A 165 -0.19 26.50 -11.84
N ALA A 166 -1.10 25.87 -11.09
CA ALA A 166 -2.53 26.03 -11.31
C ALA A 166 -3.05 27.40 -10.79
N PRO A 167 -3.85 28.15 -11.57
CA PRO A 167 -4.42 29.44 -11.16
C PRO A 167 -5.17 29.39 -9.83
N ILE A 168 -6.00 28.36 -9.64
CA ILE A 168 -6.80 28.15 -8.43
C ILE A 168 -5.92 28.02 -7.19
N TYR A 169 -4.78 27.35 -7.33
CA TYR A 169 -3.84 27.13 -6.24
C TYR A 169 -3.10 28.42 -5.87
N ARG A 170 -2.61 29.17 -6.86
CA ARG A 170 -1.95 30.47 -6.62
C ARG A 170 -2.87 31.46 -5.93
N ILE A 171 -4.14 31.51 -6.34
CA ILE A 171 -5.18 32.32 -5.70
C ILE A 171 -5.39 31.88 -4.25
N ALA A 172 -5.55 30.57 -4.00
CA ALA A 172 -5.74 30.03 -2.66
C ALA A 172 -4.56 30.30 -1.72
N MET A 173 -3.34 30.32 -2.26
CA MET A 173 -2.11 30.61 -1.53
C MET A 173 -1.80 32.12 -1.41
N GLY A 174 -2.65 32.99 -1.96
CA GLY A 174 -2.43 34.44 -1.97
C GLY A 174 -1.20 34.89 -2.77
N ARG A 175 -0.70 34.07 -3.71
CA ARG A 175 0.43 34.43 -4.57
C ARG A 175 -0.07 35.24 -5.76
N PRO A 176 0.49 36.44 -6.01
CA PRO A 176 0.07 37.25 -7.16
C PRO A 176 0.35 36.49 -8.46
N PHE A 177 -0.58 36.59 -9.42
CA PHE A 177 -0.32 36.24 -10.81
C PHE A 177 0.83 37.13 -11.28
N LEU A 178 2.05 36.59 -11.38
CA LEU A 178 3.08 37.24 -12.16
C LEU A 178 2.56 37.26 -13.60
N ARG A 179 2.08 38.43 -14.04
CA ARG A 179 1.87 38.72 -15.45
C ARG A 179 3.24 38.55 -16.12
N VAL A 180 3.35 37.51 -16.94
CA VAL A 180 4.40 37.42 -17.96
C VAL A 180 4.13 38.52 -18.99
#